data_AF-A0A7K3XCK3-F1
#
_entry.id   AF-A0A7K3XCK3-F1
#
_cell.length_a   1.000
_cell.length_b   1.000
_cell.length_c   1.000
_cell.angle_alpha   90.00
_cell.angle_beta   90.00
_cell.angle_gamma   90.00
#
_symmetry.space_group_name_H-M   'P 1'
#
loop_
_entity.id
_entity.type
_entity.pdbx_description
1 polymer ?
#
loop_
_entity_poly.entity_id
_entity_poly.type
_entity_poly.pdbx_seq_one_letter_code
_entity_poly.pdbx_strand_id
1 'polypeptide(L)'
;MVADKNNVKALARQNQVETTTFFNQLKRKKPKQLDDVVHVIHDKVSNKFDCLTCGNCCKSISPRITDKDIERIAHKQKMKEVDFIARYLHVDDDQWFVFNDTPCPFLMPDNYCMIYDYRPKACSEYPHTDRRRFYQLLDLTMVNRELCPIVYEVVELLKKEDFGKKDEVDQKVLFNGKEHKSGAKKSRPRRS
;
A
#
# COMPACT_ATOMS: atom_id res chain seq x y z
N MET A 1 13.28 12.89 7.03
CA MET A 1 14.28 11.81 7.20
C MET A 1 13.49 10.54 7.38
N VAL A 2 13.92 9.39 6.84
CA VAL A 2 13.23 8.12 7.10
C VAL A 2 13.60 7.65 8.51
N ALA A 3 12.68 6.99 9.22
CA ALA A 3 12.92 6.48 10.57
C ALA A 3 14.18 5.61 10.64
N ASP A 4 14.83 5.58 11.81
CA ASP A 4 16.02 4.77 12.01
C ASP A 4 15.65 3.27 11.97
N LYS A 5 16.35 2.54 11.09
CA LYS A 5 16.18 1.10 10.90
C LYS A 5 16.36 0.28 12.16
N ASN A 6 17.12 0.79 13.14
CA ASN A 6 17.43 0.08 14.37
C ASN A 6 16.37 0.25 15.47
N ASN A 7 15.49 1.26 15.39
CA ASN A 7 14.53 1.56 16.44
C ASN A 7 13.06 1.61 15.97
N VAL A 8 12.79 1.32 14.70
CA VAL A 8 11.45 1.42 14.09
C VAL A 8 10.36 0.69 14.90
N LYS A 9 10.67 -0.49 15.47
CA LYS A 9 9.74 -1.24 16.31
C LYS A 9 9.34 -0.48 17.58
N ALA A 10 10.29 0.18 18.24
CA ALA A 10 10.01 0.97 19.43
C ALA A 10 9.18 2.21 19.08
N LEU A 11 9.54 2.90 17.99
CA LEU A 11 8.79 4.06 17.50
C LEU A 11 7.35 3.71 17.11
N ALA A 12 7.14 2.60 16.41
CA ALA A 12 5.82 2.11 16.02
C ALA A 12 4.93 1.80 17.21
N ARG A 13 5.51 1.24 18.28
CA ARG A 13 4.78 0.93 19.52
C ARG A 13 4.42 2.16 20.33
N GLN A 14 5.30 3.16 20.36
CA GLN A 14 5.06 4.42 21.10
C GLN A 14 3.81 5.15 20.63
N ASN A 15 3.48 5.08 19.34
CA ASN A 15 2.32 5.73 18.74
C ASN A 15 1.28 4.73 18.18
N GLN A 16 1.22 3.52 18.75
CA GLN A 16 0.29 2.46 18.34
C GLN A 16 -1.17 2.89 18.48
N VAL A 17 -1.53 3.52 19.60
CA VAL A 17 -2.91 3.95 19.90
C VAL A 17 -3.38 5.03 18.92
N GLU A 18 -2.51 6.02 18.67
CA GLU A 18 -2.76 7.09 17.71
C GLU A 18 -2.98 6.52 16.30
N THR A 19 -2.08 5.63 15.86
CA THR A 19 -2.16 5.00 14.54
C THR A 19 -3.40 4.13 14.40
N THR A 20 -3.76 3.38 15.44
CA THR A 20 -4.98 2.55 15.45
C THR A 20 -6.23 3.41 15.29
N THR A 21 -6.26 4.54 15.98
CA THR A 21 -7.36 5.51 15.87
C THR A 21 -7.48 6.05 14.44
N PHE A 22 -6.36 6.44 13.83
CA PHE A 22 -6.31 6.92 12.46
C PHE A 22 -6.77 5.86 11.44
N PHE A 23 -6.28 4.63 11.54
CA PHE A 23 -6.67 3.54 10.62
C PHE A 23 -8.15 3.20 10.75
N ASN A 24 -8.71 3.22 11.96
CA ASN A 24 -10.14 3.04 12.16
C ASN A 24 -10.97 4.16 11.50
N GLN A 25 -10.49 5.40 11.49
CA GLN A 25 -11.14 6.49 10.75
C GLN A 25 -11.11 6.24 9.24
N LEU A 26 -9.97 5.83 8.69
CA LEU A 26 -9.83 5.50 7.26
C LEU A 26 -10.74 4.33 6.84
N LYS A 27 -10.87 3.30 7.68
CA LYS A 27 -11.78 2.17 7.44
C LYS A 27 -13.24 2.61 7.41
N ARG A 28 -13.63 3.54 8.29
CA ARG A 28 -15.01 4.06 8.38
C ARG A 28 -15.35 4.98 7.22
N LYS A 29 -14.44 5.89 6.88
CA LYS A 29 -14.63 6.87 5.80
C LYS A 29 -13.37 6.91 4.94
N LYS A 30 -13.40 6.14 3.86
CA LYS A 30 -12.32 6.14 2.86
C LYS A 30 -12.30 7.49 2.11
N PRO A 31 -11.22 8.28 2.19
CA PRO A 31 -11.04 9.44 1.32
C PRO A 31 -10.93 9.01 -0.15
N LYS A 32 -11.52 9.79 -1.07
CA LYS A 32 -11.45 9.48 -2.51
C LYS A 32 -10.01 9.44 -3.02
N GLN A 33 -9.19 10.39 -2.57
CA GLN A 33 -7.79 10.56 -2.96
C GLN A 33 -6.79 9.73 -2.14
N LEU A 34 -7.24 8.79 -1.29
CA LEU A 34 -6.35 8.07 -0.38
C LEU A 34 -5.22 7.34 -1.13
N ASP A 35 -5.56 6.65 -2.22
CA ASP A 35 -4.59 5.87 -2.99
C ASP A 35 -3.56 6.81 -3.66
N ASP A 36 -4.00 7.94 -4.25
CA ASP A 36 -3.10 8.89 -4.90
C ASP A 36 -2.13 9.53 -3.88
N VAL A 37 -2.65 9.92 -2.71
CA VAL A 37 -1.84 10.53 -1.64
C VAL A 37 -0.82 9.55 -1.10
N VAL A 38 -1.21 8.30 -0.80
CA VAL A 38 -0.26 7.32 -0.25
C VAL A 38 0.79 6.91 -1.27
N HIS A 39 0.49 6.93 -2.57
CA HIS A 39 1.47 6.66 -3.64
C HIS A 39 2.53 7.77 -3.72
N VAL A 40 2.11 9.04 -3.69
CA VAL A 40 3.06 10.18 -3.66
C VAL A 40 3.97 10.11 -2.43
N ILE A 41 3.40 9.77 -1.27
CA ILE A 41 4.16 9.60 -0.03
C ILE A 41 5.11 8.40 -0.12
N HIS A 42 4.64 7.26 -0.66
CA HIS A 42 5.46 6.07 -0.88
C HIS A 42 6.71 6.44 -1.69
N ASP A 43 6.54 7.03 -2.87
CA ASP A 43 7.65 7.36 -3.75
C ASP A 43 8.64 8.30 -3.06
N LYS A 44 8.13 9.32 -2.36
CA LYS A 44 8.95 10.28 -1.61
C LYS A 44 9.81 9.62 -0.52
N VAL A 45 9.29 8.59 0.15
CA VAL A 45 9.98 7.90 1.25
C VAL A 45 10.90 6.80 0.71
N SER A 46 10.41 5.95 -0.18
CA SER A 46 11.14 4.84 -0.78
C SER A 46 12.40 5.32 -1.53
N ASN A 47 12.32 6.45 -2.24
CA ASN A 47 13.48 7.03 -2.94
C ASN A 47 14.60 7.53 -2.00
N LYS A 48 14.36 7.59 -0.69
CA LYS A 48 15.32 8.05 0.33
C LYS A 48 15.85 6.93 1.21
N PHE A 49 15.45 5.68 0.96
CA PHE A 49 15.81 4.55 1.80
C PHE A 49 16.10 3.31 0.95
N ASP A 50 17.33 2.81 1.04
CA ASP A 50 17.68 1.53 0.44
C ASP A 50 17.25 0.39 1.38
N CYS A 51 16.31 -0.43 0.91
CA CYS A 51 15.75 -1.54 1.68
C CYS A 51 16.78 -2.64 2.00
N LEU A 52 17.86 -2.74 1.22
CA LEU A 52 18.96 -3.68 1.44
C LEU A 52 19.82 -3.27 2.66
N THR A 53 19.70 -2.05 3.15
CA THR A 53 20.48 -1.58 4.30
C THR A 53 20.01 -2.13 5.65
N CYS A 54 18.79 -2.67 5.76
CA CYS A 54 18.28 -3.25 7.01
C CYS A 54 17.96 -4.75 6.90
N GLY A 55 17.27 -5.17 5.84
CA GLY A 55 16.79 -6.55 5.69
C GLY A 55 15.79 -7.01 6.76
N ASN A 56 15.19 -6.09 7.54
CA ASN A 56 14.34 -6.43 8.69
C ASN A 56 13.18 -7.36 8.29
N CYS A 57 12.50 -7.09 7.18
CA CYS A 57 11.43 -7.96 6.70
C CYS A 57 11.94 -9.35 6.31
N CYS A 58 13.03 -9.43 5.53
CA CYS A 58 13.62 -10.72 5.13
C CYS A 58 14.13 -11.57 6.30
N LYS A 59 14.45 -10.94 7.43
CA LYS A 59 14.94 -11.60 8.65
C LYS A 59 13.84 -12.09 9.58
N SER A 60 12.63 -11.55 9.46
CA SER A 60 11.62 -11.67 10.51
C SER A 60 10.24 -12.12 10.04
N ILE A 61 9.94 -12.06 8.74
CA ILE A 61 8.65 -12.49 8.21
C ILE A 61 8.82 -13.37 6.97
N SER A 62 7.92 -14.34 6.84
CA SER A 62 7.77 -15.09 5.59
C SER A 62 6.72 -14.41 4.70
N PRO A 63 7.00 -14.19 3.40
CA PRO A 63 5.98 -13.80 2.45
C PRO A 63 5.00 -14.95 2.19
N ARG A 64 3.80 -14.60 1.74
CA ARG A 64 2.93 -15.53 1.01
C ARG A 64 3.58 -15.88 -0.33
N ILE A 65 3.73 -17.17 -0.59
CA ILE A 65 4.22 -17.74 -1.84
C ILE A 65 3.03 -18.24 -2.65
N THR A 66 2.88 -17.78 -3.89
CA THR A 66 1.82 -18.27 -4.79
C THR A 66 2.29 -19.43 -5.64
N ASP A 67 1.38 -20.21 -6.23
CA ASP A 67 1.74 -21.28 -7.17
C ASP A 67 2.62 -20.76 -8.33
N LYS A 68 2.34 -19.54 -8.82
CA LYS A 68 3.18 -18.87 -9.83
C LYS A 68 4.57 -18.49 -9.33
N ASP A 69 4.71 -18.21 -8.04
CA ASP A 69 6.03 -17.99 -7.44
C ASP A 69 6.77 -19.34 -7.33
N ILE A 70 6.08 -20.41 -6.92
CA ILE A 70 6.64 -21.77 -6.82
C ILE A 70 7.16 -22.24 -8.18
N GLU A 71 6.33 -22.22 -9.21
CA GLU A 71 6.69 -22.59 -10.59
C GLU A 71 7.94 -21.83 -11.04
N ARG A 72 7.93 -20.50 -10.91
CA ARG A 72 8.98 -19.62 -11.38
C ARG A 72 10.29 -19.79 -10.61
N ILE A 73 10.24 -19.91 -9.29
CA ILE A 73 11.43 -20.06 -8.45
C ILE A 73 12.02 -21.46 -8.62
N ALA A 74 11.19 -22.51 -8.58
CA ALA A 74 11.63 -23.89 -8.77
C ALA A 74 12.31 -24.07 -10.13
N HIS A 75 11.72 -23.55 -11.20
CA HIS A 75 12.30 -23.58 -12.53
C HIS A 75 13.67 -22.88 -12.59
N LYS A 76 13.81 -21.67 -12.01
CA LYS A 76 15.10 -20.94 -11.98
C LYS A 76 16.16 -21.66 -11.14
N GLN A 77 15.74 -22.36 -10.09
CA GLN A 77 16.60 -23.18 -9.24
C GLN A 77 16.86 -24.58 -9.83
N LYS A 78 16.35 -24.88 -11.03
CA LYS A 78 16.50 -26.17 -11.72
C LYS A 78 16.01 -27.36 -10.88
N MET A 79 14.87 -27.19 -10.19
CA MET A 79 14.22 -28.24 -9.40
C MET A 79 12.73 -28.36 -9.76
N LYS A 80 12.13 -29.52 -9.44
CA LYS A 80 10.68 -29.70 -9.59
C LYS A 80 9.95 -28.90 -8.52
N GLU A 81 8.73 -28.44 -8.83
CA GLU A 81 7.88 -27.70 -7.89
C GLU A 81 7.61 -28.49 -6.61
N VAL A 82 7.34 -29.80 -6.74
CA VAL A 82 7.09 -30.69 -5.59
C VAL A 82 8.31 -30.74 -4.66
N ASP A 83 9.53 -30.77 -5.22
CA ASP A 83 10.77 -30.76 -4.45
C ASP A 83 11.00 -29.38 -3.80
N PHE A 84 10.65 -28.29 -4.48
CA PHE A 84 10.72 -26.94 -3.92
C PHE A 84 9.77 -26.77 -2.74
N ILE A 85 8.52 -27.21 -2.89
CA ILE A 85 7.53 -27.21 -1.82
C ILE A 85 8.03 -28.03 -0.64
N ALA A 86 8.39 -29.30 -0.87
CA ALA A 86 8.84 -30.18 0.19
C ALA A 86 10.08 -29.67 0.95
N ARG A 87 10.98 -28.98 0.23
CA ARG A 87 12.21 -28.45 0.82
C ARG A 87 12.00 -27.14 1.57
N TYR A 88 11.26 -26.20 0.98
CA TYR A 88 11.25 -24.80 1.44
C TYR A 88 9.94 -24.34 2.05
N LEU A 89 8.82 -25.03 1.81
CA LEU A 89 7.49 -24.49 2.10
C LEU A 89 6.65 -25.40 3.00
N HIS A 90 5.75 -24.75 3.77
CA HIS A 90 4.59 -25.37 4.41
C HIS A 90 3.38 -24.46 4.24
N VAL A 91 2.19 -24.98 4.59
CA VAL A 91 0.95 -24.21 4.60
C VAL A 91 0.72 -23.66 6.01
N ASP A 92 0.51 -22.36 6.14
CA ASP A 92 0.21 -21.71 7.42
C ASP A 92 -1.29 -21.79 7.81
N ASP A 93 -1.64 -21.21 8.95
CA ASP A 93 -3.01 -21.19 9.47
C ASP A 93 -3.99 -20.47 8.52
N ASP A 94 -3.49 -19.51 7.73
CA ASP A 94 -4.25 -18.75 6.74
C ASP A 94 -4.34 -19.48 5.37
N GLN A 95 -3.89 -20.74 5.31
CA GLN A 95 -3.87 -21.59 4.12
C GLN A 95 -2.98 -21.06 2.99
N TRP A 96 -1.89 -20.37 3.34
CA TRP A 96 -0.89 -19.89 2.39
C TRP A 96 0.38 -20.72 2.46
N PHE A 97 1.03 -20.89 1.31
CA PHE A 97 2.42 -21.34 1.32
C PHE A 97 3.34 -20.25 1.88
N VAL A 98 4.16 -20.64 2.84
CA VAL A 98 5.17 -19.80 3.50
C VAL A 98 6.47 -20.59 3.65
N PHE A 99 7.59 -19.90 3.87
CA PHE A 99 8.87 -20.56 4.08
C PHE A 99 8.92 -21.31 5.42
N ASN A 100 9.59 -22.47 5.43
CA ASN A 100 9.84 -23.26 6.64
C ASN A 100 10.72 -22.53 7.65
N ASP A 101 11.70 -21.77 7.17
CA ASP A 101 12.73 -21.15 8.00
C ASP A 101 12.57 -19.61 8.05
N THR A 102 12.90 -19.05 9.22
CA THR A 102 13.12 -17.62 9.43
C THR A 102 14.44 -17.44 10.17
N PRO A 103 15.42 -16.64 9.66
CA PRO A 103 15.38 -15.82 8.44
C PRO A 103 15.13 -16.60 7.15
N CYS A 104 14.65 -15.90 6.12
CA CYS A 104 14.38 -16.50 4.80
C CYS A 104 15.59 -17.32 4.29
N PRO A 105 15.37 -18.54 3.76
CA PRO A 105 16.47 -19.43 3.33
C PRO A 105 17.26 -18.89 2.13
N PHE A 106 16.75 -17.86 1.45
CA PHE A 106 17.40 -17.17 0.33
C PHE A 106 18.09 -15.86 0.74
N LEU A 107 18.08 -15.50 2.02
CA LEU A 107 18.74 -14.29 2.51
C LEU A 107 20.24 -14.54 2.74
N MET A 108 21.08 -13.66 2.18
CA MET A 108 22.52 -13.69 2.31
C MET A 108 23.02 -12.76 3.45
N PRO A 109 24.27 -12.92 3.93
CA PRO A 109 24.79 -12.14 5.06
C PRO A 109 24.84 -10.62 4.85
N ASP A 110 24.85 -10.15 3.60
CA ASP A 110 24.83 -8.74 3.19
C ASP A 110 23.41 -8.17 3.04
N ASN A 111 22.39 -8.91 3.49
CA ASN A 111 20.95 -8.67 3.27
C ASN A 111 20.48 -8.81 1.82
N TYR A 112 21.34 -9.23 0.90
CA TYR A 112 20.93 -9.50 -0.48
C TYR A 112 20.17 -10.82 -0.56
N CYS A 113 19.27 -10.96 -1.53
CA CYS A 113 18.54 -12.20 -1.74
C CYS A 113 19.19 -12.99 -2.88
N MET A 114 19.50 -14.27 -2.67
CA MET A 114 20.06 -15.13 -3.73
C MET A 114 19.11 -15.25 -4.93
N ILE A 115 17.81 -15.10 -4.71
CA ILE A 115 16.78 -15.13 -5.75
C ILE A 115 16.22 -13.74 -6.06
N TYR A 116 16.95 -12.65 -5.81
CA TYR A 116 16.40 -11.29 -5.84
C TYR A 116 15.58 -10.99 -7.10
N ASP A 117 16.11 -11.25 -8.30
CA ASP A 117 15.46 -10.94 -9.57
C ASP A 117 14.19 -11.75 -9.84
N TYR A 118 14.03 -12.87 -9.14
CA TYR A 118 12.89 -13.77 -9.25
C TYR A 118 12.38 -14.13 -7.86
N ARG A 119 12.38 -13.17 -6.93
CA ARG A 119 11.82 -13.33 -5.60
C ARG A 119 10.29 -13.45 -5.64
N PRO A 120 9.62 -13.92 -4.59
CA PRO A 120 8.16 -13.98 -4.54
C PRO A 120 7.52 -12.60 -4.77
N LYS A 121 6.33 -12.56 -5.37
CA LYS A 121 5.62 -11.30 -5.66
C LYS A 121 5.42 -10.43 -4.42
N ALA A 122 5.13 -11.03 -3.27
CA ALA A 122 5.00 -10.31 -2.01
C ALA A 122 6.34 -9.65 -1.59
N CYS A 123 7.49 -10.28 -1.85
CA CYS A 123 8.79 -9.67 -1.59
C CYS A 123 9.14 -8.56 -2.60
N SER A 124 8.75 -8.70 -3.87
CA SER A 124 9.06 -7.68 -4.89
C SER A 124 8.24 -6.42 -4.73
N GLU A 125 7.02 -6.53 -4.21
CA GLU A 125 6.10 -5.40 -4.02
C GLU A 125 6.13 -4.83 -2.60
N TYR A 126 6.96 -5.37 -1.70
CA TYR A 126 7.15 -4.79 -0.37
C TYR A 126 7.75 -3.39 -0.53
N PRO A 127 7.23 -2.34 0.14
CA PRO A 127 6.39 -2.32 1.35
C PRO A 127 4.86 -2.37 1.17
N HIS A 128 4.33 -2.54 -0.03
CA HIS A 128 2.89 -2.61 -0.36
C HIS A 128 2.06 -1.33 -0.13
N THR A 129 2.69 -0.22 0.24
CA THR A 129 1.98 1.06 0.49
C THR A 129 1.60 1.80 -0.81
N ASP A 130 2.07 1.34 -1.96
CA ASP A 130 1.77 1.81 -3.31
C ASP A 130 0.71 0.95 -4.03
N ARG A 131 0.10 -0.02 -3.35
CA ARG A 131 -0.97 -0.82 -3.95
C ARG A 131 -2.27 -0.03 -4.07
N ARG A 132 -3.02 -0.29 -5.16
CA ARG A 132 -4.40 0.20 -5.30
C ARG A 132 -5.29 -0.38 -4.21
N ARG A 133 -6.33 0.38 -3.84
CA ARG A 133 -7.22 0.03 -2.72
C ARG A 133 -6.44 -0.15 -1.43
N PHE A 134 -5.53 0.78 -1.14
CA PHE A 134 -4.64 0.72 0.02
C PHE A 134 -5.39 0.51 1.34
N TYR A 135 -6.62 1.03 1.44
CA TYR A 135 -7.49 0.82 2.61
C TYR A 135 -7.71 -0.67 2.98
N GLN A 136 -7.58 -1.61 2.04
CA GLN A 136 -7.69 -3.05 2.29
C GLN A 136 -6.44 -3.62 2.98
N LEU A 137 -5.33 -2.90 2.94
CA LEU A 137 -4.04 -3.30 3.49
C LEU A 137 -3.74 -2.63 4.83
N LEU A 138 -4.70 -1.92 5.44
CA LEU A 138 -4.45 -1.18 6.69
C LEU A 138 -4.00 -2.10 7.83
N ASP A 139 -4.56 -3.30 7.95
CA ASP A 139 -4.15 -4.27 8.98
C ASP A 139 -2.74 -4.80 8.72
N LEU A 140 -2.42 -5.15 7.48
CA LEU A 140 -1.05 -5.52 7.09
C LEU A 140 -0.06 -4.37 7.31
N THR A 141 -0.46 -3.14 6.99
CA THR A 141 0.34 -1.93 7.18
C THR A 141 0.63 -1.68 8.66
N MET A 142 -0.35 -1.97 9.53
CA MET A 142 -0.19 -1.85 10.99
C MET A 142 0.86 -2.81 11.52
N VAL A 143 0.96 -4.02 10.97
CA VAL A 143 2.02 -4.97 11.34
C VAL A 143 3.35 -4.52 10.73
N ASN A 144 3.36 -4.16 9.46
CA ASN A 144 4.59 -3.83 8.73
C ASN A 144 5.28 -2.56 9.23
N ARG A 145 4.57 -1.59 9.83
CA ARG A 145 5.20 -0.40 10.44
C ARG A 145 6.13 -0.74 11.61
N GLU A 146 5.96 -1.88 12.28
CA GLU A 146 6.89 -2.31 13.33
C GLU A 146 8.22 -2.86 12.77
N LEU A 147 8.25 -3.19 11.48
CA LEU A 147 9.37 -3.85 10.83
C LEU A 147 10.13 -2.93 9.87
N CYS A 148 9.40 -2.14 9.09
CA CYS A 148 9.95 -1.38 7.98
C CYS A 148 9.92 0.13 8.23
N PRO A 149 11.09 0.79 8.18
CA PRO A 149 11.18 2.25 8.29
C PRO A 149 10.39 3.01 7.24
N ILE A 150 10.31 2.48 6.01
CA ILE A 150 9.50 3.08 4.94
C ILE A 150 8.02 3.05 5.32
N VAL A 151 7.51 1.90 5.75
CA VAL A 151 6.10 1.76 6.13
C VAL A 151 5.75 2.67 7.30
N TYR A 152 6.61 2.70 8.32
CA TYR A 152 6.44 3.61 9.46
C TYR A 152 6.33 5.07 8.98
N GLU A 153 7.32 5.57 8.24
CA GLU A 153 7.37 6.95 7.79
C GLU A 153 6.19 7.30 6.85
N VAL A 154 5.79 6.38 5.97
CA VAL A 154 4.61 6.55 5.11
C VAL A 154 3.36 6.80 5.97
N VAL A 155 3.16 6.03 7.02
CA VAL A 155 2.00 6.21 7.92
C VAL A 155 2.11 7.51 8.72
N GLU A 156 3.29 7.87 9.20
CA GLU A 156 3.50 9.14 9.91
C GLU A 156 3.23 10.37 9.04
N LEU A 157 3.57 10.31 7.76
CA LEU A 157 3.24 11.36 6.80
C LEU A 157 1.75 11.34 6.45
N LEU A 158 1.16 10.16 6.25
CA LEU A 158 -0.26 10.02 5.92
C LEU A 158 -1.17 10.58 7.03
N LYS A 159 -0.78 10.46 8.30
CA LYS A 159 -1.49 11.07 9.44
C LYS A 159 -1.53 12.61 9.40
N LYS A 160 -0.60 13.25 8.69
CA LYS A 160 -0.50 14.71 8.56
C LYS A 160 -1.30 15.27 7.39
N GLU A 161 -1.78 14.40 6.51
CA GLU A 161 -2.57 14.80 5.34
C GLU A 161 -3.99 15.19 5.76
N ASP A 162 -4.48 16.31 5.23
CA ASP A 162 -5.88 16.70 5.37
C ASP A 162 -6.70 16.10 4.23
N PHE A 163 -7.50 15.10 4.56
CA PHE A 163 -8.43 14.45 3.62
C PHE A 163 -9.77 15.18 3.48
N GLY A 164 -9.90 16.40 4.00
CA GLY A 164 -11.06 17.25 3.86
C GLY A 164 -12.22 16.81 4.75
N LYS A 165 -12.40 17.48 5.89
CA LYS A 165 -13.73 17.70 6.47
C LYS A 165 -14.33 19.00 5.90
N LYS A 166 -14.62 19.00 4.59
CA LYS A 166 -15.38 19.96 3.76
C LYS A 166 -15.06 19.54 2.30
N ASP A 167 -16.01 19.26 1.40
CA ASP A 167 -17.10 20.13 0.96
C ASP A 167 -18.41 19.36 0.63
N GLU A 168 -19.50 19.73 1.30
CA GLU A 168 -20.83 19.84 0.71
C GLU A 168 -20.93 21.21 0.00
N VAL A 169 -20.13 21.46 -1.03
CA VAL A 169 -20.33 22.62 -1.91
C VAL A 169 -19.86 22.22 -3.31
N ASP A 170 -20.70 21.50 -4.05
CA ASP A 170 -20.73 21.56 -5.52
C ASP A 170 -21.93 20.78 -6.10
N GLN A 171 -23.14 21.13 -5.66
CA GLN A 171 -24.37 20.71 -6.36
C GLN A 171 -25.45 21.80 -6.45
N LYS A 172 -25.12 23.07 -6.19
CA LYS A 172 -26.06 24.20 -6.32
C LYS A 172 -25.48 25.40 -7.08
N VAL A 173 -24.94 25.16 -8.27
CA VAL A 173 -24.81 26.24 -9.28
C VAL A 173 -25.10 25.70 -10.69
N LEU A 174 -26.28 25.08 -10.88
CA LEU A 174 -26.79 24.80 -12.23
C LEU A 174 -28.30 25.01 -12.37
N PHE A 175 -28.96 25.74 -11.48
CA PHE A 175 -30.35 26.18 -11.70
C PHE A 175 -30.60 27.47 -10.92
N ASN A 176 -30.22 28.61 -11.50
CA ASN A 176 -30.98 29.87 -11.41
C ASN A 176 -30.20 30.98 -12.11
N GLY A 177 -30.68 31.37 -13.28
CA GLY A 177 -30.12 32.52 -13.99
C GLY A 177 -30.58 32.59 -15.43
N LYS A 178 -31.87 32.84 -15.66
CA LYS A 178 -32.40 33.66 -16.77
C LYS A 178 -33.92 33.82 -16.63
N GLU A 179 -34.33 34.81 -15.85
CA GLU A 179 -35.51 35.60 -16.20
C GLU A 179 -35.01 36.93 -16.77
N HIS A 180 -35.31 37.19 -18.05
CA HIS A 180 -35.38 38.54 -18.58
C HIS A 180 -36.76 38.71 -19.23
N LYS A 181 -37.58 39.57 -18.64
CA LYS A 181 -38.91 39.93 -19.12
C LYS A 181 -38.84 40.94 -20.28
N SER A 182 -39.74 40.70 -21.24
CA SER A 182 -40.58 41.64 -22.00
C SER A 182 -39.98 42.76 -22.85
N GLY A 183 -40.38 42.77 -24.14
CA GLY A 183 -40.39 43.96 -25.00
C GLY A 183 -41.19 43.71 -26.28
N ALA A 184 -42.43 44.19 -26.33
CA ALA A 184 -43.35 44.07 -27.47
C ALA A 184 -42.92 44.92 -28.68
N LYS A 185 -43.28 44.50 -29.91
CA LYS A 185 -43.81 45.37 -31.00
C LYS A 185 -44.26 44.61 -32.28
N LYS A 186 -45.57 44.74 -32.56
CA LYS A 186 -46.24 45.08 -33.86
C LYS A 186 -46.13 44.17 -35.11
N SER A 187 -47.25 43.47 -35.37
CA SER A 187 -48.13 43.49 -36.56
C SER A 187 -47.64 43.25 -38.02
N ARG A 188 -48.19 42.16 -38.60
CA ARG A 188 -48.79 41.93 -39.96
C ARG A 188 -47.87 41.86 -41.22
N PRO A 189 -48.32 41.25 -42.36
CA PRO A 189 -49.60 40.57 -42.66
C PRO A 189 -49.50 39.17 -43.33
N ARG A 190 -50.69 38.58 -43.53
CA ARG A 190 -51.06 37.34 -44.25
C ARG A 190 -50.56 37.24 -45.71
N ARG A 191 -50.39 35.99 -46.17
CA ARG A 191 -50.68 35.39 -47.51
C ARG A 191 -50.28 33.91 -47.41
N SER A 192 -50.96 32.90 -47.91
CA SER A 192 -52.25 32.67 -48.57
C SER A 192 -52.58 31.20 -48.34
#